data_AF-A0A6P4E2K5-F1
#
_entry.id   AF-A0A6P4E2K5-F1
#
_cell.length_a   1.000
_cell.length_b   1.000
_cell.length_c   1.000
_cell.angle_alpha   90.00
_cell.angle_beta   90.00
_cell.angle_gamma   90.00
#
_symmetry.space_group_name_H-M   'P 1'
#
loop_
_entity.id
_entity.type
_entity.pdbx_description
1 polymer ?
#
loop_
_entity_poly.entity_id
_entity_poly.type
_entity_poly.pdbx_seq_one_letter_code
_entity_poly.pdbx_strand_id
1 'polypeptide(L)'
;MDRIDVTKRKPRRTHGTPSYAYRNRFAYALLAAGTALFGIWSLTPVQRIANEKLSQVVAQTEQERDRKGLFDFAAPRTSKFIREAIKESEEQRNK
;
A
#
# COMPACT_ATOMS: atom_id res chain seq x y z
N MET A 1 -23.57 50.88 5.02
CA MET A 1 -23.11 49.94 3.98
C MET A 1 -21.81 50.50 3.43
N ASP A 2 -20.67 49.99 3.91
CA ASP A 2 -19.36 50.50 3.52
C ASP A 2 -19.10 50.24 2.02
N ARG A 3 -18.64 51.29 1.34
CA ARG A 3 -18.38 51.29 -0.09
C ARG A 3 -17.14 50.45 -0.35
N ILE A 4 -17.33 49.21 -0.80
CA ILE A 4 -16.24 48.26 -1.06
C ILE A 4 -15.36 48.81 -2.19
N ASP A 5 -14.09 49.09 -1.87
CA ASP A 5 -13.09 49.59 -2.81
C ASP A 5 -12.67 48.47 -3.79
N VAL A 6 -13.21 48.54 -5.01
CA VAL A 6 -13.08 47.51 -6.05
C VAL A 6 -11.67 47.44 -6.65
N THR A 7 -10.87 48.48 -6.45
CA THR A 7 -9.50 48.61 -7.01
C THR A 7 -8.50 47.68 -6.32
N LYS A 8 -8.72 47.36 -5.04
CA LYS A 8 -7.84 46.47 -4.25
C LYS A 8 -8.23 45.00 -4.35
N ARG A 9 -9.27 44.67 -5.12
CA ARG A 9 -9.80 43.30 -5.17
C ARG A 9 -8.91 42.44 -6.05
N LYS A 10 -8.37 41.35 -5.49
CA LYS A 10 -7.64 40.34 -6.28
C LYS A 10 -8.53 39.88 -7.45
N PRO A 11 -8.04 39.86 -8.70
CA PRO A 11 -8.81 39.41 -9.85
C PRO A 11 -9.36 38.01 -9.57
N ARG A 12 -10.69 37.86 -9.68
CA ARG A 12 -11.32 36.55 -9.48
C ARG A 12 -10.84 35.62 -10.59
N ARG A 13 -10.28 34.48 -10.19
CA ARG A 13 -9.79 33.42 -11.08
C ARG A 13 -10.98 32.78 -11.78
N THR A 14 -11.44 33.42 -12.84
CA THR A 14 -12.66 33.08 -13.58
C THR A 14 -12.28 32.73 -15.01
N HIS A 15 -13.15 31.98 -15.67
CA HIS A 15 -12.94 31.58 -17.05
C HIS A 15 -12.70 32.81 -17.94
N GLY A 16 -11.59 32.83 -18.68
CA GLY A 16 -11.20 33.96 -19.54
C GLY A 16 -10.06 34.82 -19.00
N THR A 17 -9.64 34.69 -17.73
CA THR A 17 -8.43 35.39 -17.26
C THR A 17 -7.16 34.66 -17.70
N PRO A 18 -6.06 35.37 -18.03
CA PRO A 18 -4.79 34.74 -18.37
C PRO A 18 -4.28 33.78 -17.28
N SER A 19 -4.49 34.16 -16.01
CA SER A 19 -4.14 33.34 -14.84
C SER A 19 -4.90 32.01 -14.76
N TYR A 20 -6.13 31.94 -15.28
CA TYR A 20 -6.92 30.71 -15.37
C TYR A 20 -6.38 29.80 -16.48
N ALA A 21 -6.09 30.38 -17.65
CA ALA A 21 -5.55 29.63 -18.79
C ALA A 21 -4.17 29.03 -18.51
N TYR A 22 -3.24 29.80 -17.92
CA TYR A 22 -1.88 29.32 -17.64
C TYR A 22 -1.87 28.13 -16.67
N ARG A 23 -2.66 28.17 -15.59
CA ARG A 23 -2.71 27.08 -14.61
C ARG A 23 -3.32 25.81 -15.21
N ASN A 24 -4.40 25.96 -15.98
CA ASN A 24 -5.03 24.81 -16.61
C ASN A 24 -4.11 24.18 -17.66
N ARG A 25 -3.43 24.99 -18.49
CA ARG A 25 -2.44 24.47 -19.46
C ARG A 25 -1.29 23.75 -18.77
N PHE A 26 -0.79 24.30 -17.66
CA PHE A 26 0.25 23.63 -16.88
C PHE A 26 -0.24 22.30 -16.29
N ALA A 27 -1.46 22.27 -15.74
CA ALA A 27 -2.07 21.05 -15.23
C ALA A 27 -2.27 20.01 -16.35
N TYR A 28 -2.76 20.42 -17.52
CA TYR A 28 -2.90 19.53 -18.68
C TYR A 28 -1.56 19.02 -19.18
N ALA A 29 -0.50 19.85 -19.18
CA ALA A 29 0.84 19.42 -19.55
C ALA A 29 1.40 18.37 -18.58
N LEU A 30 1.20 18.56 -17.26
CA LEU A 30 1.59 17.57 -16.25
C LEU A 30 0.82 16.26 -16.41
N LEU A 31 -0.49 16.33 -16.65
CA LEU A 31 -1.31 15.14 -16.88
C LEU A 31 -0.84 14.40 -18.13
N ALA A 32 -0.63 15.10 -19.24
CA ALA A 32 -0.16 14.51 -20.49
C ALA A 32 1.22 13.84 -20.32
N ALA A 33 2.17 14.54 -19.68
CA ALA A 33 3.50 14.00 -19.40
C ALA A 33 3.43 12.76 -18.48
N GLY A 34 2.63 12.83 -17.41
CA GLY A 34 2.41 11.70 -16.50
C GLY A 34 1.81 10.49 -17.21
N THR A 35 0.81 10.69 -18.05
CA THR A 35 0.19 9.60 -18.84
C THR A 35 1.16 9.01 -19.87
N ALA A 36 2.01 9.83 -20.50
CA ALA A 36 2.99 9.34 -21.45
C ALA A 36 4.08 8.50 -20.75
N LEU A 37 4.62 9.00 -19.64
CA LEU A 37 5.59 8.25 -18.83
C LEU A 37 5.00 6.95 -18.29
N PHE A 38 3.76 6.99 -17.81
CA PHE A 38 3.06 5.79 -17.35
C PHE A 38 2.79 4.80 -18.49
N GLY A 39 2.40 5.28 -19.67
CA GLY A 39 2.23 4.45 -20.86
C GLY A 39 3.53 3.76 -21.27
N ILE A 40 4.64 4.51 -21.33
CA ILE A 40 5.97 3.95 -21.62
C ILE A 40 6.36 2.90 -20.58
N TRP A 41 6.15 3.19 -19.29
CA TRP A 41 6.46 2.26 -18.21
C TRP A 41 5.63 0.97 -18.28
N SER A 42 4.33 1.07 -18.55
CA SER A 42 3.40 -0.06 -18.55
C SER A 42 3.43 -0.92 -19.81
N LEU A 43 3.67 -0.33 -20.98
CA LEU A 43 3.74 -1.07 -22.24
C LEU A 43 5.12 -1.70 -22.51
N THR A 44 6.17 -1.24 -21.84
CA THR A 44 7.51 -1.83 -22.03
C THR A 44 7.72 -3.05 -21.13
N PRO A 45 8.50 -4.05 -21.57
CA PRO A 45 8.85 -5.22 -20.75
C PRO A 45 9.69 -4.86 -19.52
N VAL A 46 10.10 -3.59 -19.37
CA VAL A 46 10.83 -3.05 -18.22
C VAL A 46 10.06 -3.29 -16.92
N GLN A 47 8.74 -3.12 -16.91
CA GLN A 47 7.94 -3.38 -15.72
C GLN A 47 8.01 -4.86 -15.30
N ARG A 48 8.03 -5.79 -16.27
CA ARG A 48 8.15 -7.23 -16.00
C ARG A 48 9.51 -7.56 -15.42
N ILE A 49 10.58 -7.05 -16.02
CA ILE A 49 11.95 -7.23 -15.52
C ILE A 49 12.13 -6.62 -14.13
N ALA A 50 11.58 -5.43 -13.90
CA ALA A 50 11.61 -4.77 -12.60
C ALA A 50 10.85 -5.57 -11.54
N ASN A 51 9.67 -6.11 -11.87
CA ASN A 51 8.90 -6.97 -10.97
C ASN A 51 9.62 -8.29 -10.69
N GLU A 52 10.23 -8.93 -11.68
CA GLU A 52 10.99 -10.17 -11.48
C GLU A 52 12.17 -9.91 -10.53
N LYS A 53 12.92 -8.83 -10.73
CA LYS A 53 14.01 -8.44 -9.82
C LYS A 53 13.52 -8.06 -8.42
N LEU A 54 12.42 -7.31 -8.32
CA LEU A 54 11.85 -6.93 -7.03
C LEU A 54 11.32 -8.17 -6.30
N SER A 55 10.69 -9.10 -7.00
CA SER A 55 10.24 -10.37 -6.43
C SER A 55 11.39 -11.21 -5.88
N GLN A 56 12.56 -11.20 -6.53
CA GLN A 56 13.76 -11.88 -6.05
C GLN A 56 14.35 -11.23 -4.80
N VAL A 57 14.29 -9.90 -4.69
CA VAL A 57 14.76 -9.16 -3.51
C VAL A 57 13.81 -9.30 -2.33
N VAL A 58 12.50 -9.39 -2.59
CA VAL A 58 11.45 -9.51 -1.55
C VAL A 58 11.15 -10.96 -1.19
N ALA A 59 11.53 -11.92 -2.04
CA ALA A 59 11.41 -13.34 -1.74
C ALA A 59 12.26 -13.67 -0.51
N GLN A 60 11.59 -14.05 0.57
CA GLN A 60 12.24 -14.52 1.78
C GLN A 60 13.10 -15.73 1.44
N THR A 61 14.38 -15.66 1.81
CA THR A 61 15.31 -16.76 1.61
C THR A 61 14.86 -17.98 2.44
N GLU A 62 15.24 -19.18 2.02
CA GLU A 62 14.88 -20.41 2.74
C GLU A 62 15.37 -20.36 4.20
N GLN A 63 16.54 -19.77 4.45
CA GLN A 63 17.07 -19.55 5.80
C GLN A 63 16.21 -18.60 6.65
N GLU A 64 15.62 -17.55 6.07
CA GLU A 64 14.70 -16.66 6.78
C GLU A 64 13.38 -17.35 7.12
N ARG A 65 12.87 -18.19 6.22
CA ARG A 65 11.68 -19.02 6.47
C ARG A 65 11.95 -20.04 7.57
N ASP A 66 13.10 -20.71 7.52
CA ASP A 66 13.47 -21.73 8.49
C ASP A 66 13.68 -21.12 9.89
N ARG A 67 14.34 -19.96 9.96
CA ARG A 67 14.46 -19.18 11.20
C ARG A 67 13.10 -18.75 11.74
N LYS A 68 12.16 -18.35 10.87
CA LYS A 68 10.80 -17.98 11.29
C LYS A 68 10.02 -19.22 11.79
N GLY A 69 10.17 -20.36 11.13
CA GLY A 69 9.60 -21.64 11.56
C GLY A 69 10.16 -22.12 12.90
N LEU A 70 11.44 -21.85 13.18
CA LEU A 70 12.08 -22.18 14.45
C LEU A 70 11.44 -21.47 15.65
N PHE A 71 10.87 -20.29 15.43
CA PHE A 71 10.18 -19.49 16.45
C PHE A 71 8.65 -19.53 16.30
N ASP A 72 8.12 -20.32 15.36
CA ASP A 72 6.69 -20.57 15.21
C ASP A 72 6.28 -21.66 16.20
N PHE A 73 6.38 -21.33 17.49
CA PHE A 73 5.92 -22.22 18.54
C PHE A 73 4.41 -22.35 18.41
N ALA A 74 3.93 -23.59 18.20
CA ALA A 74 2.52 -23.88 18.27
C ALA A 74 1.94 -23.27 19.54
N ALA A 75 0.83 -22.53 19.40
CA ALA A 75 0.20 -21.84 20.53
C ALA A 75 0.04 -22.83 21.71
N PRO A 76 0.37 -22.42 22.94
CA PRO A 76 0.31 -23.31 24.09
C PRO A 76 -1.07 -23.95 24.16
N ARG A 77 -1.13 -25.29 24.28
CA ARG A 77 -2.39 -26.03 24.31
C ARG A 77 -3.31 -25.42 25.36
N THR A 78 -4.53 -25.10 24.97
CA THR A 78 -5.53 -24.53 25.88
C THR A 78 -5.77 -25.46 27.08
N SER A 79 -6.02 -24.86 28.26
CA SER A 79 -6.24 -25.59 29.52
C SER A 79 -7.31 -26.69 29.44
N LYS A 80 -8.32 -26.52 28.57
CA LYS A 80 -9.35 -27.54 28.28
C LYS A 80 -8.76 -28.84 27.75
N PHE A 81 -7.85 -28.75 26.78
CA PHE A 81 -7.16 -29.91 26.19
C PHE A 81 -6.29 -30.64 27.21
N ILE A 82 -5.60 -29.89 28.06
CA ILE A 82 -4.76 -30.47 29.14
C ILE A 82 -5.66 -31.22 30.13
N ARG A 83 -6.81 -30.63 30.50
CA ARG A 83 -7.75 -31.23 31.44
C ARG A 83 -8.44 -32.48 30.87
N GLU A 84 -8.77 -32.49 29.59
CA GLU A 84 -9.34 -33.66 28.90
C GLU A 84 -8.31 -34.80 28.80
N ALA A 85 -7.07 -34.50 28.40
CA ALA A 85 -6.01 -35.51 28.33
C ALA A 85 -5.67 -36.13 29.70
N ILE A 86 -5.70 -35.34 30.78
CA ILE A 86 -5.50 -35.85 32.14
C ILE A 86 -6.64 -36.81 32.51
N LYS A 87 -7.91 -36.41 32.29
CA LYS A 87 -9.07 -37.27 32.57
C LYS A 87 -9.04 -38.57 31.78
N GLU A 88 -8.72 -38.52 30.50
CA GLU A 88 -8.61 -39.70 29.65
C GLU A 88 -7.51 -40.65 30.14
N SER A 89 -6.37 -40.12 30.61
CA SER A 89 -5.31 -40.93 31.22
C SER A 89 -5.73 -41.59 32.54
N GLU A 90 -6.54 -40.90 33.35
CA GLU A 90 -7.05 -41.43 34.62
C GLU A 90 -8.10 -42.53 34.38
N GLU A 91 -8.96 -42.36 33.38
CA GLU A 91 -9.95 -43.36 32.96
C GLU A 91 -9.31 -44.62 32.38
N GLN A 92 -8.21 -44.48 31.63
CA GLN A 92 -7.43 -45.62 31.13
C GLN A 92 -6.65 -46.34 32.24
N ARG A 93 -6.24 -45.63 33.30
CA ARG A 93 -5.51 -46.23 34.43
C ARG A 93 -6.43 -46.97 35.42
N ASN A 94 -7.71 -46.62 35.46
CA ASN A 94 -8.72 -47.23 36.33
C ASN A 94 -9.56 -48.31 35.63
N LYS A 95 -9.25 -48.63 34.36
CA LYS A 95 -9.74 -49.82 33.64
C LYS A 95 -8.71 -50.93 33.72
#